data_AF-A0A919Q3Y3-F1
#
_entry.id   AF-A0A919Q3Y3-F1
#
_cell.length_a   1.000
_cell.length_b   1.000
_cell.length_c   1.000
_cell.angle_alpha   90.00
_cell.angle_beta   90.00
_cell.angle_gamma   90.00
#
_symmetry.space_group_name_H-M   'P 1'
#
loop_
_entity.id
_entity.type
_entity.pdbx_description
1 polymer ?
#
loop_
_entity_poly.entity_id
_entity_poly.type
_entity_poly.pdbx_seq_one_letter_code
_entity_poly.pdbx_strand_id
1 'polypeptide(L)'
;MAEHAFDTAELRSLARELDDLAAFLERFQSQTNSHGQALLSSWSGRASQEFIAEVAVWAAGATALQQRASVLAEWAHGAEATYDTAVEQAKGVVGS
;
A
#
# COMPACT_ATOMS: atom_id res chain seq x y z
N MET A 1 -3.90 12.14 -27.68
CA MET A 1 -3.12 10.89 -27.52
C MET A 1 -1.95 11.04 -26.54
N ALA A 2 -1.09 12.06 -26.65
CA ALA A 2 0.05 12.22 -25.73
C ALA A 2 -0.33 12.51 -24.27
N GLU A 3 -1.36 13.35 -24.05
CA GLU A 3 -1.88 13.69 -22.70
C GLU A 3 -2.41 12.44 -21.97
N HIS A 4 -3.28 11.65 -22.62
CA HIS A 4 -3.78 10.40 -22.03
C HIS A 4 -2.67 9.38 -21.74
N ALA A 5 -1.63 9.28 -22.59
CA ALA A 5 -0.52 8.37 -22.34
C ALA A 5 0.33 8.82 -21.12
N PHE A 6 0.41 10.12 -20.88
CA PHE A 6 1.07 10.70 -19.72
C PHE A 6 0.27 10.43 -18.43
N ASP A 7 -1.04 10.69 -18.45
CA ASP A 7 -1.93 10.44 -17.29
C ASP A 7 -1.94 8.97 -16.88
N THR A 8 -2.02 8.03 -17.83
CA THR A 8 -1.94 6.59 -17.53
C THR A 8 -0.59 6.21 -16.91
N ALA A 9 0.51 6.83 -17.37
CA ALA A 9 1.84 6.54 -16.83
C ALA A 9 1.99 7.03 -15.38
N GLU A 10 1.43 8.20 -15.05
CA GLU A 10 1.39 8.72 -13.68
C GLU A 10 0.52 7.84 -12.77
N LEU A 11 -0.67 7.42 -13.23
CA LEU A 11 -1.52 6.49 -12.49
C LEU A 11 -0.81 5.16 -12.20
N ARG A 12 -0.10 4.61 -13.18
CA ARG A 12 0.67 3.37 -13.01
C ARG A 12 1.86 3.55 -12.05
N SER A 13 2.45 4.75 -12.00
CA SER A 13 3.51 5.06 -11.02
C SER A 13 2.93 5.14 -9.61
N LEU A 14 1.82 5.86 -9.45
CA LEU A 14 1.12 5.99 -8.17
C LEU A 14 0.67 4.62 -7.62
N ALA A 15 0.08 3.78 -8.47
CA ALA A 15 -0.35 2.44 -8.07
C ALA A 15 0.82 1.60 -7.54
N ARG A 16 1.98 1.65 -8.22
CA ARG A 16 3.20 0.97 -7.77
C ARG A 16 3.72 1.50 -6.44
N GLU A 17 3.76 2.82 -6.26
CA GLU A 17 4.20 3.41 -4.99
C GLU A 17 3.29 3.02 -3.82
N LEU A 18 1.98 2.90 -4.06
CA LEU A 18 1.00 2.46 -3.07
C LEU A 18 1.14 0.96 -2.76
N ASP A 19 1.39 0.12 -3.77
CA ASP A 19 1.69 -1.30 -3.59
C ASP A 19 2.98 -1.50 -2.78
N ASP A 20 4.03 -0.74 -3.08
CA ASP A 20 5.30 -0.76 -2.33
C ASP A 20 5.11 -0.33 -0.88
N LEU A 21 4.31 0.72 -0.65
CA LEU A 21 3.95 1.18 0.70
C LEU A 21 3.17 0.10 1.46
N ALA A 22 2.19 -0.55 0.84
CA ALA A 22 1.43 -1.63 1.47
C ALA A 22 2.34 -2.80 1.86
N ALA A 23 3.23 -3.23 0.96
CA ALA A 23 4.20 -4.30 1.21
C ALA A 23 5.23 -3.91 2.30
N PHE A 24 5.61 -2.64 2.39
CA PHE A 24 6.46 -2.15 3.48
C PHE A 24 5.75 -2.24 4.83
N LEU A 25 4.49 -1.80 4.90
CA LEU A 25 3.70 -1.79 6.14
C LEU A 25 3.40 -3.20 6.66
N GLU A 26 3.13 -4.15 5.77
CA GLU A 26 3.01 -5.57 6.10
C GLU A 26 4.31 -6.11 6.73
N ARG A 27 5.46 -5.85 6.09
CA ARG A 27 6.77 -6.25 6.62
C ARG A 27 7.08 -5.59 7.95
N PHE A 28 6.72 -4.32 8.13
CA PHE A 28 6.91 -3.60 9.38
C PHE A 28 6.07 -4.22 10.51
N GLN A 29 4.79 -4.52 10.25
CA GLN A 29 3.88 -5.12 11.23
C GLN A 29 4.37 -6.52 11.66
N SER A 30 4.78 -7.35 10.71
CA SER A 30 5.36 -8.68 10.99
C SER A 30 6.63 -8.60 11.84
N GLN A 31 7.57 -7.72 11.49
CA GLN A 31 8.81 -7.53 12.25
C GLN A 31 8.56 -6.98 13.65
N THR A 32 7.64 -6.02 13.79
CA THR A 32 7.27 -5.40 15.07
C THR A 32 6.71 -6.45 16.04
N ASN A 33 5.84 -7.34 15.55
CA ASN A 33 5.31 -8.45 16.34
C ASN A 33 6.40 -9.47 16.72
N SER A 34 7.25 -9.86 15.76
CA SER A 34 8.33 -10.82 16.00
C SER A 34 9.35 -10.30 17.02
N HIS A 35 9.83 -9.07 16.86
CA HIS A 35 10.78 -8.45 17.79
C HIS A 35 10.17 -8.24 19.19
N GLY A 36 8.90 -7.85 19.27
CA GLY A 36 8.20 -7.71 20.54
C GLY A 36 8.17 -9.02 21.34
N GLN A 37 7.88 -10.15 20.68
CA GLN A 37 7.90 -11.46 21.33
C GLN A 37 9.31 -11.94 21.70
N ALA A 38 10.30 -11.70 20.84
CA ALA A 38 11.68 -12.04 21.14
C ALA A 38 12.18 -11.26 22.38
N LEU A 39 11.87 -9.96 22.46
CA LEU A 39 12.26 -9.13 23.59
C LEU A 39 11.64 -9.60 24.90
N LEU A 40 10.35 -9.97 24.89
CA LEU A 40 9.63 -10.54 26.03
C LEU A 40 10.29 -11.78 26.62
N SER A 41 10.89 -12.62 25.78
CA SER A 41 11.57 -13.83 26.23
C SER A 41 12.81 -13.54 27.10
N SER A 42 13.39 -12.34 26.95
CA SER A 42 14.64 -11.92 27.61
C SER A 42 14.45 -10.79 28.63
N TRP A 43 13.30 -10.09 28.60
CA TRP A 43 13.02 -8.91 29.42
C TRP A 43 11.61 -8.95 30.02
N SER A 44 11.53 -9.24 31.32
CA SER A 44 10.29 -9.28 32.08
C SER A 44 10.16 -8.08 33.03
N GLY A 45 8.95 -7.53 33.15
CA GLY A 45 8.61 -6.51 34.14
C GLY A 45 7.58 -5.52 33.61
N ARG A 46 7.22 -4.54 34.43
CA ARG A 46 6.25 -3.50 34.04
C ARG A 46 6.70 -2.69 32.82
N ALA A 47 8.00 -2.37 32.74
CA ALA A 47 8.54 -1.62 31.61
C ALA A 47 8.45 -2.39 30.27
N SER A 48 8.63 -3.72 30.29
CA SER A 48 8.46 -4.51 29.08
C SER A 48 7.00 -4.58 28.64
N GLN A 49 6.06 -4.67 29.59
CA GLN A 49 4.62 -4.58 29.31
C GLN A 49 4.23 -3.25 28.66
N GLU A 50 4.73 -2.12 29.17
CA GLU A 50 4.49 -0.79 28.59
C GLU A 50 5.07 -0.69 27.17
N PHE A 51 6.28 -1.22 26.94
CA PHE A 51 6.88 -1.28 25.61
C PHE A 51 6.03 -2.09 24.61
N ILE A 52 5.51 -3.25 25.01
CA ILE A 52 4.68 -4.09 24.14
C ILE A 52 3.36 -3.43 23.80
N ALA A 53 2.77 -2.70 24.76
CA ALA A 53 1.56 -1.93 24.50
C ALA A 53 1.81 -0.89 23.40
N GLU A 54 2.95 -0.20 23.44
CA GLU A 54 3.33 0.78 22.41
C GLU A 54 3.60 0.10 21.05
N VAL A 55 4.32 -1.03 21.04
CA VAL A 55 4.56 -1.86 19.84
C VAL A 55 3.23 -2.31 19.21
N ALA A 56 2.24 -2.66 20.02
CA ALA A 56 0.91 -3.03 19.54
C ALA A 56 0.17 -1.85 18.89
N VAL A 57 0.32 -0.64 19.42
CA VAL A 57 -0.21 0.59 18.80
C VAL A 57 0.41 0.82 17.42
N TRP A 58 1.73 0.63 17.29
CA TRP A 58 2.42 0.78 16.00
C TRP A 58 1.97 -0.27 14.99
N ALA A 59 1.83 -1.53 15.41
CA ALA A 59 1.34 -2.62 14.55
C ALA A 59 -0.10 -2.36 14.07
N ALA A 60 -0.97 -1.86 14.95
CA ALA A 60 -2.34 -1.48 14.59
C ALA A 60 -2.36 -0.31 13.58
N GLY A 61 -1.54 0.72 13.83
CA GLY A 61 -1.40 1.87 12.92
C GLY A 61 -0.90 1.46 11.53
N ALA A 62 0.11 0.58 11.47
CA ALA A 62 0.63 0.05 10.21
C ALA A 62 -0.43 -0.73 9.44
N THR A 63 -1.24 -1.54 10.13
CA THR A 63 -2.35 -2.28 9.52
C THR A 63 -3.39 -1.33 8.92
N ALA A 64 -3.76 -0.27 9.65
CA ALA A 64 -4.72 0.72 9.16
C ALA A 64 -4.20 1.47 7.92
N LEU A 65 -2.92 1.84 7.92
CA LEU A 65 -2.27 2.48 6.76
C LEU A 65 -2.19 1.52 5.56
N GLN A 66 -1.87 0.25 5.78
CA GLN A 66 -1.77 -0.75 4.72
C GLN A 66 -3.11 -0.92 4.00
N GLN A 67 -4.21 -1.01 4.77
CA GLN A 67 -5.55 -1.10 4.20
C GLN A 67 -5.89 0.11 3.34
N ARG A 68 -5.53 1.32 3.79
CA ARG A 68 -5.77 2.55 3.02
C ARG A 68 -4.91 2.62 1.77
N ALA A 69 -3.63 2.25 1.86
CA ALA A 69 -2.75 2.18 0.70
C ALA A 69 -3.28 1.20 -0.35
N SER A 70 -3.74 0.02 0.08
CA SER A 70 -4.32 -1.01 -0.81
C SER A 70 -5.58 -0.51 -1.54
N VAL A 71 -6.49 0.15 -0.82
CA VAL A 71 -7.70 0.74 -1.44
C VAL A 71 -7.34 1.82 -2.46
N LEU A 72 -6.35 2.67 -2.16
CA LEU A 72 -5.90 3.68 -3.11
C LEU A 72 -5.21 3.05 -4.33
N ALA A 73 -4.45 1.96 -4.15
CA ALA A 73 -3.83 1.22 -5.25
C ALA A 73 -4.90 0.62 -6.17
N GLU A 74 -5.92 -0.02 -5.60
CA GLU A 74 -7.08 -0.54 -6.35
C GLU A 74 -7.77 0.55 -7.17
N TRP A 75 -7.94 1.75 -6.61
CA TRP A 75 -8.53 2.88 -7.33
C TRP A 75 -7.63 3.38 -8.47
N ALA A 76 -6.32 3.47 -8.24
CA ALA A 76 -5.37 3.87 -9.27
C ALA A 76 -5.33 2.85 -10.43
N HIS A 77 -5.29 1.56 -10.13
CA HIS A 77 -5.37 0.47 -11.11
C HIS A 77 -6.70 0.51 -11.88
N GLY A 78 -7.82 0.76 -11.20
CA GLY A 78 -9.13 0.89 -11.84
C GLY A 78 -9.24 2.10 -12.77
N ALA A 79 -8.65 3.24 -12.38
CA ALA A 79 -8.57 4.42 -13.22
C ALA A 79 -7.72 4.15 -14.47
N GLU A 80 -6.53 3.55 -14.30
CA GLU A 80 -5.65 3.16 -15.40
C GLU A 80 -6.38 2.30 -16.44
N ALA A 81 -7.06 1.23 -16.00
CA ALA A 81 -7.78 0.33 -16.88
C ALA A 81 -8.94 1.01 -17.64
N THR A 82 -9.59 1.98 -17.00
CA THR A 82 -10.67 2.77 -17.61
C THR A 82 -10.11 3.67 -18.72
N TYR A 83 -8.99 4.35 -18.46
CA TYR A 83 -8.33 5.19 -19.45
C TYR A 83 -7.80 4.38 -20.64
N ASP A 84 -7.16 3.24 -20.40
CA ASP A 84 -6.67 2.38 -21.47
C ASP A 84 -7.81 1.88 -22.36
N THR A 85 -8.95 1.50 -21.76
CA THR A 85 -10.15 1.11 -22.52
C THR A 85 -10.69 2.25 -23.38
N ALA A 86 -10.77 3.47 -22.81
CA ALA A 86 -11.25 4.64 -23.54
C ALA A 86 -10.33 5.01 -24.72
N VAL A 87 -9.01 4.90 -24.53
CA VAL A 87 -8.02 5.15 -25.59
C VAL A 87 -8.16 4.13 -26.73
N GLU A 88 -8.32 2.84 -26.43
CA GLU A 88 -8.50 1.81 -27.45
C GLU A 88 -9.82 1.97 -28.22
N GLN A 89 -10.92 2.32 -27.54
CA GLN A 89 -12.19 2.64 -28.20
C GLN A 89 -12.06 3.85 -29.14
N ALA A 90 -11.36 4.91 -28.72
CA ALA A 90 -11.14 6.09 -29.56
C ALA A 90 -10.30 5.78 -30.81
N LYS A 91 -9.31 4.87 -30.71
CA LYS A 91 -8.51 4.42 -31.87
C LYS A 91 -9.36 3.61 -32.87
N GLY A 92 -10.25 2.76 -32.39
CA GLY A 92 -11.13 1.94 -33.23
C GLY A 92 -12.12 2.77 -34.07
N VAL A 93 -12.62 3.88 -33.53
CA VAL A 93 -13.56 4.77 -34.22
C VAL A 93 -12.91 5.60 -35.33
N VAL A 94 -11.64 5.97 -35.20
CA VAL A 94 -10.92 6.81 -36.20
C VAL A 94 -10.38 5.97 -37.38
N GLY A 95 -10.25 4.66 -37.22
CA GLY A 95 -9.81 3.74 -38.28
C GLY A 95 -10.94 3.15 -39.13
N SER A 96 -12.20 3.56 -38.92
CA SER A 96 -13.40 3.10 -39.63
C SER A 96 -13.94 4.19 -40.56
#